data_AF-A0A953TKM7-F1
#
_entry.id   AF-A0A953TKM7-F1
#
_cell.length_a   1.000
_cell.length_b   1.000
_cell.length_c   1.000
_cell.angle_alpha   90.00
_cell.angle_beta   90.00
_cell.angle_gamma   90.00
#
_symmetry.space_group_name_H-M   'P 1'
#
loop_
_entity.id
_entity.type
_entity.pdbx_description
1 polymer ?
#
loop_
_entity_poly.entity_id
_entity_poly.type
_entity_poly.pdbx_seq_one_letter_code
_entity_poly.pdbx_strand_id
1 'polypeptide(L)'
;MPDDREPDGPVKGRSISRRQFALRAALASAATSLAPGALLDATASPAPIPQQPAGSQALSSVSQAEVEARVQSILGRYGSRFSDEQKSEIRRLATALQAPLDSVRAYPLDNAASPALYLKPLVEREKRPAPPQPAAKPKS
;
A
#
# COMPACT_ATOMS: atom_id res chain seq x y z
N MET A 1 47.74 54.53 -2.89
CA MET A 1 46.52 54.12 -3.59
C MET A 1 46.16 52.73 -3.08
N PRO A 2 45.21 52.64 -2.12
CA PRO A 2 44.68 51.39 -1.61
C PRO A 2 43.43 50.97 -2.39
N ASP A 3 43.30 49.68 -2.70
CA ASP A 3 42.09 48.87 -2.98
C ASP A 3 42.61 47.52 -3.52
N ASP A 4 42.15 46.32 -3.14
CA ASP A 4 40.86 45.90 -2.62
C ASP A 4 40.98 44.61 -1.77
N ARG A 5 40.29 44.61 -0.62
CA ARG A 5 39.42 43.55 -0.01
C ARG A 5 39.98 42.18 0.43
N GLU A 6 40.01 42.01 1.76
CA GLU A 6 39.67 40.78 2.51
C GLU A 6 38.16 40.42 2.39
N PRO A 7 37.65 39.29 2.91
CA PRO A 7 37.95 37.87 2.63
C PRO A 7 36.64 37.06 2.36
N ASP A 8 36.57 36.21 1.33
CA ASP A 8 35.39 35.34 1.18
C ASP A 8 35.60 33.99 1.88
N GLY A 9 35.04 33.92 3.09
CA GLY A 9 34.98 32.72 3.93
C GLY A 9 34.13 31.59 3.33
N PRO A 10 34.06 30.43 4.00
CA PRO A 10 33.36 29.26 3.49
C PRO A 10 31.87 29.57 3.35
N VAL A 11 31.33 29.37 2.15
CA VAL A 11 29.89 29.42 1.87
C VAL A 11 29.22 28.36 2.73
N LYS A 12 28.68 28.78 3.87
CA LYS A 12 27.89 27.93 4.76
C LYS A 12 26.68 27.44 3.97
N GLY A 13 26.73 26.20 3.53
CA GLY A 13 25.55 25.49 3.02
C GLY A 13 24.45 25.61 4.07
N ARG A 14 23.38 26.32 3.72
CA ARG A 14 22.22 26.53 4.59
C ARG A 14 21.60 25.17 4.88
N SER A 15 21.90 24.60 6.04
CA SER A 15 21.32 23.36 6.52
C SER A 15 19.81 23.54 6.68
N ILE A 16 19.02 22.79 5.91
CA ILE A 16 17.55 22.78 6.04
C ILE A 16 17.19 22.20 7.42
N SER A 17 16.46 22.98 8.23
CA SER A 17 15.95 22.53 9.51
C SER A 17 14.87 21.46 9.33
N ARG A 18 14.82 20.47 10.24
CA ARG A 18 13.79 19.42 10.26
C ARG A 18 12.37 19.98 10.19
N ARG A 19 12.13 21.13 10.84
CA ARG A 19 10.83 21.80 10.83
C ARG A 19 10.51 22.40 9.45
N GLN A 20 11.50 22.98 8.78
CA GLN A 20 11.33 23.49 7.42
C GLN A 20 11.15 22.37 6.41
N PHE A 21 11.87 21.26 6.59
CA PHE A 21 11.69 20.06 5.80
C PHE A 21 10.28 19.49 5.97
N ALA A 22 9.79 19.34 7.19
CA ALA A 22 8.43 18.86 7.47
C ALA A 22 7.36 19.80 6.90
N LEU A 23 7.54 21.11 7.01
CA LEU A 23 6.64 22.09 6.41
C LEU A 23 6.60 21.96 4.87
N ARG A 24 7.76 21.81 4.23
CA ARG A 24 7.85 21.63 2.78
C ARG A 24 7.26 20.30 2.31
N ALA A 25 7.49 19.22 3.07
CA ALA A 25 6.91 17.91 2.78
C ALA A 25 5.39 17.91 2.91
N ALA A 26 4.84 18.52 3.97
CA ALA A 26 3.39 18.62 4.15
C ALA A 26 2.70 19.40 3.03
N LEU A 27 3.31 20.50 2.57
CA LEU A 27 2.80 21.28 1.44
C LEU A 27 2.90 20.52 0.11
N ALA A 28 3.95 19.72 -0.10
CA ALA A 28 4.07 18.86 -1.29
C ALA A 28 3.04 17.72 -1.29
N SER A 29 2.70 17.16 -0.13
CA SER A 29 1.66 16.11 0.00
C SER A 29 0.23 16.63 -0.16
N ALA A 30 -0.02 17.92 0.05
CA ALA A 30 -1.34 18.52 -0.15
C ALA A 30 -1.67 18.80 -1.63
N ALA A 31 -0.67 18.81 -2.52
CA ALA A 31 -0.89 19.04 -3.95
C ALA A 31 -1.27 17.77 -4.73
N THR A 32 -1.14 16.57 -4.14
CA THR A 32 -1.55 15.30 -4.78
C THR A 32 -2.98 14.87 -4.42
N SER A 33 -3.68 15.57 -3.52
CA SER A 33 -5.04 15.22 -3.11
C SER A 33 -6.15 15.81 -4.00
N LEU A 34 -5.81 16.52 -5.07
CA LEU A 34 -6.77 17.14 -5.99
C LEU A 34 -6.45 16.80 -7.46
N ALA A 35 -6.34 15.51 -7.79
CA ALA A 35 -6.74 14.92 -9.08
C ALA A 35 -6.26 13.47 -9.19
N PRO A 36 -7.13 12.45 -9.02
CA PRO A 36 -6.78 11.08 -9.39
C PRO A 36 -6.68 10.86 -10.92
N GLY A 37 -6.92 11.90 -11.74
CA GLY A 37 -7.10 11.74 -13.19
C GLY A 37 -5.89 12.05 -14.07
N ALA A 38 -4.86 12.73 -13.58
CA ALA A 38 -3.78 13.23 -14.45
C ALA A 38 -2.55 12.28 -14.56
N LEU A 39 -2.51 11.18 -13.82
CA LEU A 39 -1.46 10.15 -13.96
C LEU A 39 -1.86 8.99 -14.90
N LEU A 40 -3.02 9.08 -15.55
CA LEU A 40 -3.52 8.07 -16.48
C LEU A 40 -3.01 8.26 -17.93
N ASP A 41 -2.10 9.20 -18.18
CA ASP A 41 -1.51 9.42 -19.51
C ASP A 41 -0.29 8.50 -19.78
N ALA A 42 -0.17 7.40 -19.05
CA ALA A 42 0.54 6.24 -19.54
C ALA A 42 -0.39 5.52 -20.52
N THR A 43 -0.18 5.77 -21.80
CA THR A 43 -0.76 5.05 -22.95
C THR A 43 -0.33 3.58 -22.96
N ALA A 44 -0.74 2.83 -21.95
CA ALA A 44 -0.97 1.41 -22.06
C ALA A 44 -2.48 1.25 -22.15
N SER A 45 -3.01 1.11 -23.37
CA SER A 45 -4.36 0.55 -23.55
C SER A 45 -4.43 -0.68 -22.65
N PRO A 46 -5.30 -0.71 -21.62
CA PRO A 46 -5.52 -1.94 -20.90
C PRO A 46 -6.01 -2.93 -21.95
N ALA A 47 -5.29 -4.04 -22.12
CA ALA A 47 -5.82 -5.16 -22.88
C ALA A 47 -7.24 -5.41 -22.38
N PRO A 48 -8.23 -5.59 -23.27
CA PRO A 48 -9.60 -5.80 -22.84
C PRO A 48 -9.60 -6.96 -21.85
N ILE A 49 -9.85 -6.63 -20.58
CA ILE A 49 -10.13 -7.63 -19.56
C ILE A 49 -11.32 -8.38 -20.16
N PRO A 50 -11.23 -9.70 -20.40
CA PRO A 50 -12.38 -10.44 -20.85
C PRO A 50 -13.49 -10.16 -19.84
N GLN A 51 -14.51 -9.40 -20.27
CA GLN A 51 -15.75 -9.33 -19.53
C GLN A 51 -16.28 -10.74 -19.59
N GLN A 52 -16.03 -11.50 -18.52
CA GLN A 52 -16.67 -12.77 -18.30
C GLN A 52 -18.16 -12.48 -18.48
N PRO A 53 -18.86 -13.13 -19.43
CA PRO A 53 -20.27 -12.93 -19.58
C PRO A 53 -20.88 -13.14 -18.20
N ALA A 54 -21.67 -12.17 -17.74
CA ALA A 54 -22.52 -12.31 -16.58
C ALA A 54 -23.65 -13.29 -16.93
N GLY A 55 -23.27 -14.51 -17.31
CA GLY A 55 -24.17 -15.64 -17.33
C GLY A 55 -24.51 -15.89 -15.88
N SER A 56 -25.76 -15.65 -15.54
CA SER A 56 -26.42 -16.14 -14.34
C SER A 56 -26.39 -17.67 -14.33
N GLN A 57 -25.20 -18.25 -14.21
CA GLN A 57 -25.06 -19.64 -13.82
C GLN A 57 -25.58 -19.72 -12.40
N ALA A 58 -26.62 -20.53 -12.20
CA ALA A 58 -27.13 -20.82 -10.88
C ALA A 58 -25.97 -21.36 -10.03
N LEU A 59 -25.76 -20.75 -8.85
CA LEU A 59 -24.72 -21.17 -7.92
C LEU A 59 -24.91 -22.65 -7.56
N SER A 60 -23.81 -23.39 -7.44
CA SER A 60 -23.84 -24.77 -6.93
C SER A 60 -24.45 -24.81 -5.52
N SER A 61 -24.93 -25.98 -5.07
CA SER A 61 -25.47 -26.12 -3.71
C SER A 61 -24.45 -25.76 -2.62
N VAL A 62 -23.17 -26.11 -2.84
CA VAL A 62 -22.06 -25.75 -1.95
C VAL A 62 -21.87 -24.23 -1.93
N SER A 63 -21.83 -23.60 -3.11
CA SER A 63 -21.71 -22.15 -3.25
C SER A 63 -22.88 -21.41 -2.58
N GLN A 64 -24.10 -21.93 -2.67
CA GLN A 64 -25.27 -21.37 -1.99
C GLN A 64 -25.15 -21.48 -0.46
N ALA A 65 -24.71 -22.63 0.06
CA ALA A 65 -24.49 -22.81 1.49
C ALA A 65 -23.41 -21.86 2.03
N GLU A 66 -22.35 -21.59 1.26
CA GLU A 66 -21.32 -20.61 1.62
C GLU A 66 -21.87 -19.18 1.68
N VAL A 67 -22.73 -18.79 0.72
CA VAL A 67 -23.40 -17.49 0.73
C VAL A 67 -24.24 -17.35 1.99
N GLU A 68 -25.04 -18.36 2.31
CA GLU A 68 -25.88 -18.33 3.51
C GLU A 68 -25.03 -18.26 4.80
N ALA A 69 -23.99 -19.08 4.91
CA ALA A 69 -23.08 -19.06 6.05
C ALA A 69 -22.41 -17.67 6.23
N ARG A 70 -22.01 -17.03 5.14
CA ARG A 70 -21.43 -15.67 5.17
C ARG A 70 -22.46 -14.65 5.65
N VAL A 71 -23.67 -14.68 5.10
CA VAL A 71 -24.76 -13.78 5.53
C VAL A 71 -25.08 -13.97 7.01
N GLN A 72 -25.23 -15.21 7.46
CA GLN A 72 -25.51 -15.52 8.87
C GLN A 72 -24.39 -15.03 9.79
N SER A 73 -23.13 -15.21 9.40
CA SER A 73 -21.97 -14.71 10.16
C SER A 73 -21.97 -13.18 10.29
N ILE A 74 -22.24 -12.46 9.19
CA ILE A 74 -22.28 -10.99 9.17
C ILE A 74 -23.46 -10.48 10.01
N LEU A 75 -24.66 -11.00 9.78
CA LEU A 75 -25.86 -10.53 10.47
C LEU A 75 -25.90 -10.98 11.93
N GLY A 76 -25.33 -12.14 12.26
CA GLY A 76 -25.19 -12.56 13.66
C GLY A 76 -24.28 -11.65 14.47
N ARG A 77 -23.22 -11.10 13.86
CA ARG A 77 -22.27 -10.19 14.55
C ARG A 77 -22.70 -8.73 14.53
N TYR A 78 -23.29 -8.28 13.42
CA TYR A 78 -23.50 -6.85 13.15
C TYR A 78 -24.93 -6.50 12.75
N GLY A 79 -25.88 -7.44 12.82
CA GLY A 79 -27.24 -7.27 12.30
C GLY A 79 -28.03 -6.11 12.92
N SER A 80 -27.75 -5.77 14.18
CA SER A 80 -28.37 -4.62 14.85
C SER A 80 -27.92 -3.26 14.30
N ARG A 81 -26.82 -3.21 13.53
CA ARG A 81 -26.28 -1.99 12.91
C ARG A 81 -26.86 -1.70 11.53
N PHE A 82 -27.67 -2.61 10.99
CA PHE A 82 -28.16 -2.53 9.62
C PHE A 82 -29.68 -2.37 9.57
N SER A 83 -30.15 -1.51 8.67
CA SER A 83 -31.57 -1.48 8.29
C SER A 83 -31.93 -2.74 7.50
N ASP A 84 -33.23 -2.99 7.30
CA ASP A 84 -33.67 -4.17 6.56
C ASP A 84 -33.31 -4.09 5.07
N GLU A 85 -33.28 -2.88 4.49
CA GLU A 85 -32.77 -2.64 3.14
C GLU A 85 -31.27 -2.99 3.05
N GLN A 86 -30.48 -2.58 4.04
CA GLN A 86 -29.06 -2.91 4.10
C GLN A 86 -28.82 -4.42 4.28
N LYS A 87 -29.65 -5.11 5.08
CA LYS A 87 -29.58 -6.57 5.21
C LYS A 87 -29.91 -7.28 3.90
N SER A 88 -30.92 -6.80 3.17
CA SER A 88 -31.24 -7.30 1.83
C SER A 88 -30.06 -7.12 0.88
N GLU A 89 -29.43 -5.94 0.93
CA GLU A 89 -28.30 -5.64 0.07
C GLU A 89 -27.06 -6.47 0.40
N ILE A 90 -26.81 -6.77 1.68
CA ILE A 90 -25.77 -7.71 2.11
C ILE A 90 -26.00 -9.09 1.49
N ARG A 91 -27.25 -9.59 1.45
CA ARG A 91 -27.57 -10.88 0.82
C ARG A 91 -27.28 -10.84 -0.67
N ARG A 92 -27.73 -9.78 -1.36
CA ARG A 92 -27.47 -9.59 -2.80
C ARG A 92 -25.98 -9.57 -3.11
N LEU A 93 -25.21 -8.80 -2.35
CA LEU A 93 -23.76 -8.70 -2.52
C LEU A 93 -23.06 -10.03 -2.21
N ALA A 94 -23.47 -10.74 -1.15
CA ALA A 94 -22.90 -12.04 -0.83
C ALA A 94 -23.09 -13.05 -1.97
N THR A 95 -24.27 -13.08 -2.59
CA THR A 95 -24.56 -13.90 -3.78
C THR A 95 -23.72 -13.46 -4.98
N ALA A 96 -23.67 -12.16 -5.27
CA ALA A 96 -22.93 -11.62 -6.42
C ALA A 96 -21.42 -11.90 -6.34
N LEU A 97 -20.86 -11.93 -5.13
CA LEU A 97 -19.44 -12.23 -4.90
C LEU A 97 -19.09 -13.71 -5.04
N GLN A 98 -20.07 -14.62 -5.06
CA GLN A 98 -19.78 -16.05 -5.00
C GLN A 98 -19.18 -16.60 -6.30
N ALA A 99 -19.72 -16.22 -7.46
CA ALA A 99 -19.19 -16.66 -8.75
C ALA A 99 -17.71 -16.27 -9.00
N PRO A 100 -17.27 -15.01 -8.76
CA PRO A 100 -15.86 -14.67 -8.90
C PRO A 100 -14.97 -15.38 -7.87
N LEU A 101 -15.47 -15.65 -6.65
CA LEU A 101 -14.72 -16.46 -5.68
C LEU A 101 -14.53 -17.90 -6.15
N ASP A 102 -15.57 -18.52 -6.70
CA ASP A 102 -15.49 -19.87 -7.25
C ASP A 102 -14.50 -19.93 -8.43
N SER A 103 -14.47 -18.89 -9.28
CA SER A 103 -13.48 -18.75 -10.35
C SER A 103 -12.03 -18.70 -9.82
N VAL A 104 -11.76 -17.88 -8.80
CA VAL A 104 -10.42 -17.78 -8.20
C VAL A 104 -9.98 -19.11 -7.57
N ARG A 105 -10.91 -19.86 -6.96
CA ARG A 105 -10.61 -21.17 -6.36
C ARG A 105 -10.37 -22.26 -7.40
N ALA A 106 -11.06 -22.20 -8.53
CA ALA A 106 -10.89 -23.15 -9.62
C ALA A 106 -9.60 -22.92 -10.42
N TYR A 107 -8.94 -21.77 -10.24
CA TYR A 107 -7.73 -21.43 -10.98
C TYR A 107 -6.59 -22.41 -10.64
N PRO A 108 -6.00 -23.09 -11.65
CA PRO A 108 -4.92 -24.04 -11.41
C PRO A 108 -3.64 -23.32 -10.97
N LEU A 109 -2.99 -23.82 -9.93
CA LEU A 109 -1.74 -23.28 -9.41
C LEU A 109 -0.63 -24.31 -9.57
N ASP A 110 0.33 -24.04 -10.47
CA ASP A 110 1.51 -24.89 -10.66
C ASP A 110 2.53 -24.74 -9.52
N ASN A 111 2.54 -23.58 -8.85
CA ASN A 111 3.42 -23.26 -7.74
C ASN A 111 2.63 -22.63 -6.61
N ALA A 112 1.94 -23.44 -5.80
CA ALA A 112 1.31 -22.97 -4.58
C ALA A 112 2.40 -22.45 -3.62
N ALA A 113 2.73 -21.17 -3.73
CA ALA A 113 3.62 -20.50 -2.79
C ALA A 113 2.98 -20.61 -1.40
N SER A 114 3.75 -21.11 -0.43
CA SER A 114 3.29 -21.09 0.96
C SER A 114 2.93 -19.66 1.35
N PRO A 115 1.87 -19.45 2.15
CA PRO A 115 1.48 -18.12 2.58
C PRO A 115 2.68 -17.41 3.23
N ALA A 116 2.80 -16.10 3.02
CA ALA A 116 3.84 -15.30 3.65
C ALA A 116 3.58 -15.20 5.16
N LEU A 117 4.08 -16.19 5.91
CA LEU A 117 3.84 -16.30 7.36
C LEU A 117 4.57 -15.23 8.18
N TYR A 118 5.64 -14.63 7.63
CA TYR A 118 6.46 -13.66 8.34
C TYR A 118 6.93 -12.55 7.40
N LEU A 119 6.72 -11.31 7.82
CA LEU A 119 7.43 -10.17 7.26
C LEU A 119 8.87 -10.21 7.79
N LYS A 120 9.86 -10.30 6.90
CA LYS A 120 11.29 -10.12 7.25
C LYS A 120 11.67 -8.66 6.95
N PRO A 121 11.73 -7.76 7.95
CA PRO A 121 12.13 -6.38 7.69
C PRO A 121 13.58 -6.37 7.24
N LEU A 122 13.86 -5.76 6.09
CA LEU A 122 15.22 -5.50 5.61
C LEU A 122 15.81 -4.35 6.44
N VAL A 123 16.20 -4.62 7.69
CA VAL A 123 16.99 -3.66 8.47
C VAL A 123 18.46 -3.91 8.18
N GLU A 124 18.92 -3.43 7.04
CA GLU A 124 20.35 -3.22 6.83
C GLU A 124 20.79 -2.10 7.78
N ARG A 125 21.11 -2.47 9.02
CA ARG A 125 21.76 -1.56 9.95
C ARG A 125 23.16 -1.37 9.41
N GLU A 126 23.39 -0.32 8.61
CA GLU A 126 24.73 0.10 8.22
C GLU A 126 25.60 0.13 9.49
N LYS A 127 26.52 -0.83 9.61
CA LYS A 127 27.56 -0.77 10.63
C LYS A 127 28.47 0.38 10.21
N ARG A 128 28.20 1.57 10.74
CA ARG A 128 29.14 2.67 10.68
C ARG A 128 30.47 2.16 11.28
N PRO A 129 31.58 2.13 10.53
CA PRO A 129 32.85 1.69 11.08
C PRO A 129 33.23 2.62 12.24
N ALA A 130 33.70 2.04 13.35
CA ALA A 130 34.15 2.78 14.51
C ALA A 130 35.27 3.75 14.08
N PRO A 131 35.31 4.99 14.61
CA PRO A 131 36.40 5.91 14.31
C PRO A 131 37.73 5.30 14.77
N PRO A 132 38.83 5.51 14.02
CA PRO A 132 40.14 4.98 14.40
C PRO A 132 40.54 5.54 15.77
N GLN A 133 40.92 4.65 16.69
CA GLN A 133 41.48 5.05 17.97
C GLN A 133 42.81 5.77 17.74
N PRO A 134 43.08 6.90 18.43
CA PRO A 134 44.35 7.58 18.29
C PRO A 134 45.47 6.67 18.84
N ALA A 135 46.50 6.46 18.02
CA ALA A 135 47.68 5.70 18.41
C ALA A 135 48.30 6.30 19.68
N ALA A 136 48.54 5.45 20.68
CA ALA A 136 49.29 5.82 21.87
C ALA A 136 50.71 6.22 21.45
N LYS A 137 51.13 7.44 21.80
CA LYS A 137 52.51 7.89 21.59
C LYS A 137 53.47 6.97 22.35
N PRO A 138 54.51 6.41 21.73
CA PRO A 138 55.55 5.70 22.47
C PRO A 138 56.30 6.69 23.35
N LYS A 139 56.50 6.32 24.62
CA LYS A 139 57.44 6.98 25.52
C LYS A 139 58.84 6.53 25.15
N SER A 140 59.68 7.44 24.65
CA SER A 140 61.09 7.61 25.06
C SER A 140 61.69 8.82 24.36
#